data_AF-A3KB12-F1
#
_entry.id   AF-A3KB12-F1
#
_cell.length_a   1.000
_cell.length_b   1.000
_cell.length_c   1.000
_cell.angle_alpha   90.00
_cell.angle_beta   90.00
_cell.angle_gamma   90.00
#
_symmetry.space_group_name_H-M   'P 1'
#
loop_
_entity.id
_entity.type
_entity.pdbx_description
1 polymer ?
#
loop_
_entity_poly.entity_id
_entity_poly.type
_entity_poly.pdbx_seq_one_letter_code
_entity_poly.pdbx_strand_id
1 'polypeptide(L)'
;MLALTFPENWPPTLTLASLPAVSVTLSDGDAETLGSQSALYREVAGDARRIGFGPDFEKTIAKALETFPEGLMPRIGMCSWKASTVVHAPCHSVADVMRVITANDPRVAQAILDHRISKRPVVLHLRAWRDIPDWAEFRLFVKRRGLLGVSQYAWQETFPQIAAQHSAIVTAVNALLKDIWEDLHMDDVVIDVCVLPEGDGLKAWLIELNPLDPRSDACLYSWENGGDFDGSFRYNRPYRAEAFG
;
A
#
# COMPACT_ATOMS: atom_id res chain seq x y z
N MET A 1 17.41 1.09 -2.78
CA MET A 1 16.57 1.11 -1.57
C MET A 1 15.09 1.21 -1.92
N LEU A 2 14.62 2.30 -2.55
CA LEU A 2 13.18 2.47 -2.89
C LEU A 2 12.56 1.28 -3.65
N ALA A 3 13.19 0.78 -4.71
CA ALA A 3 12.62 -0.37 -5.44
C ALA A 3 12.47 -1.65 -4.62
N LEU A 4 13.25 -1.83 -3.54
CA LEU A 4 13.09 -2.98 -2.64
C LEU A 4 11.75 -2.95 -1.93
N THR A 5 11.09 -1.79 -1.84
CA THR A 5 9.79 -1.68 -1.18
C THR A 5 8.64 -2.12 -2.08
N PHE A 6 8.86 -2.33 -3.37
CA PHE A 6 7.78 -2.66 -4.30
C PHE A 6 7.39 -4.15 -4.21
N PRO A 7 6.09 -4.51 -4.30
CA PRO A 7 5.63 -5.89 -4.13
C PRO A 7 6.27 -6.91 -5.08
N GLU A 8 6.63 -6.52 -6.31
CA GLU A 8 7.33 -7.38 -7.27
C GLU A 8 8.75 -7.78 -6.84
N ASN A 9 9.31 -7.10 -5.83
CA ASN A 9 10.64 -7.39 -5.27
C ASN A 9 10.55 -8.03 -3.88
N TRP A 10 9.35 -8.32 -3.38
CA TRP A 10 9.19 -8.98 -2.08
C TRP A 10 9.52 -10.47 -2.18
N PRO A 11 10.18 -11.04 -1.16
CA PRO A 11 10.34 -12.48 -1.06
C PRO A 11 8.99 -13.17 -0.84
N PRO A 12 8.86 -14.47 -1.18
CA PRO A 12 7.57 -15.18 -1.15
C PRO A 12 6.83 -15.09 0.19
N THR A 13 7.55 -15.12 1.31
CA THR A 13 6.97 -15.03 2.66
C THR A 13 6.23 -13.71 2.88
N LEU A 14 6.81 -12.59 2.43
CA LEU A 14 6.15 -11.28 2.48
C LEU A 14 4.94 -11.23 1.55
N THR A 15 5.05 -11.80 0.34
CA THR A 15 3.91 -11.90 -0.58
C THR A 15 2.76 -12.69 0.02
N LEU A 16 3.03 -13.83 0.68
CA LEU A 16 2.02 -14.67 1.33
C LEU A 16 1.41 -14.01 2.57
N ALA A 17 2.17 -13.15 3.27
CA ALA A 17 1.69 -12.37 4.40
C ALA A 17 0.89 -11.12 3.99
N SER A 18 0.89 -10.78 2.69
CA SER A 18 0.13 -9.65 2.14
C SER A 18 -1.24 -10.06 1.64
N LEU A 19 -2.10 -9.07 1.35
CA LEU A 19 -3.37 -9.35 0.67
C LEU A 19 -3.11 -9.97 -0.72
N PRO A 20 -3.84 -11.05 -1.09
CA PRO A 20 -3.61 -11.75 -2.35
C PRO A 20 -3.64 -10.83 -3.57
N ALA A 21 -2.75 -11.06 -4.53
CA ALA A 21 -2.71 -10.28 -5.77
C ALA A 21 -2.24 -11.12 -6.96
N VAL A 22 -2.71 -10.74 -8.14
CA VAL A 22 -2.12 -11.17 -9.42
C VAL A 22 -1.24 -10.03 -9.92
N SER A 23 0.02 -10.33 -10.24
CA SER A 23 0.98 -9.35 -10.72
C SER A 23 1.30 -9.59 -12.19
N VAL A 24 1.33 -8.51 -12.97
CA VAL A 24 1.52 -8.56 -14.43
C VAL A 24 2.59 -7.56 -14.80
N THR A 25 3.69 -8.06 -15.37
CA THR A 25 4.71 -7.19 -15.97
C THR A 25 4.14 -6.59 -17.25
N LEU A 26 4.10 -5.26 -17.32
CA LEU A 26 3.62 -4.54 -18.49
C LEU A 26 4.67 -4.53 -19.58
N SER A 27 4.22 -4.57 -20.84
CA SER A 27 5.09 -4.23 -21.96
C SER A 27 5.48 -2.74 -21.91
N ASP A 28 6.58 -2.36 -22.56
CA ASP A 28 6.97 -0.95 -22.66
C ASP A 28 5.85 -0.10 -23.26
N GLY A 29 5.13 -0.65 -24.26
CA GLY A 29 3.97 0.00 -24.87
C GLY A 29 2.81 0.22 -23.89
N ASP A 30 2.47 -0.79 -23.08
CA ASP A 30 1.42 -0.68 -22.07
C ASP A 30 1.80 0.30 -20.94
N ALA A 31 3.05 0.27 -20.51
CA ALA A 31 3.58 1.20 -19.51
C ALA A 31 3.56 2.65 -20.02
N GLU A 32 3.93 2.88 -21.29
CA GLU A 32 3.84 4.19 -21.93
C GLU A 32 2.38 4.63 -22.12
N THR A 33 1.47 3.74 -22.55
CA THR A 33 0.04 4.03 -22.61
C THR A 33 -0.49 4.46 -21.24
N LEU A 34 -0.15 3.71 -20.19
CA LEU A 34 -0.55 4.01 -18.81
C LEU A 34 -0.03 5.37 -18.34
N GLY A 35 1.27 5.64 -18.55
CA GLY A 35 1.89 6.93 -18.21
C GLY A 35 1.22 8.08 -18.93
N SER A 36 0.98 7.93 -20.23
CA SER A 36 0.41 8.99 -21.08
C SER A 36 -1.02 9.40 -20.72
N GLN A 37 -1.71 8.68 -19.82
CA GLN A 37 -3.00 9.11 -19.28
C GLN A 37 -2.87 10.34 -18.37
N SER A 38 -1.71 10.49 -17.72
CA SER A 38 -1.42 11.62 -16.85
C SER A 38 -0.88 12.84 -17.62
N ALA A 39 -1.33 14.03 -17.25
CA ALA A 39 -0.85 15.28 -17.83
C ALA A 39 0.65 15.51 -17.59
N LEU A 40 1.12 15.20 -16.37
CA LEU A 40 2.53 15.33 -15.99
C LEU A 40 3.44 14.46 -16.87
N TYR A 41 3.05 13.22 -17.12
CA TYR A 41 3.83 12.33 -17.98
C TYR A 41 3.96 12.90 -19.39
N ARG A 42 2.86 13.38 -19.98
CA ARG A 42 2.86 13.95 -21.34
C ARG A 42 3.73 15.20 -21.43
N GLU A 43 3.69 16.06 -20.40
CA GLU A 43 4.54 17.25 -20.32
C GLU A 43 6.04 16.89 -20.32
N VAL A 44 6.43 15.89 -19.52
CA VAL A 44 7.84 15.48 -19.39
C VAL A 44 8.32 14.63 -20.58
N ALA A 45 7.50 13.70 -21.05
CA ALA A 45 7.89 12.73 -22.07
C ALA A 45 7.73 13.27 -23.51
N GLY A 46 7.07 14.41 -23.70
CA GLY A 46 6.85 15.03 -25.01
C GLY A 46 6.00 14.20 -25.98
N ASP A 47 5.29 13.19 -25.49
CA ASP A 47 4.49 12.26 -26.30
C ASP A 47 3.00 12.64 -26.25
N ALA A 48 2.33 12.57 -27.40
CA ALA A 48 0.87 12.69 -27.47
C ALA A 48 0.25 11.54 -26.68
N ARG A 49 -1.00 11.70 -26.23
CA ARG A 49 -1.70 10.62 -25.50
C ARG A 49 -1.65 9.35 -26.34
N ARG A 50 -0.98 8.31 -25.83
CA ARG A 50 -1.04 6.98 -26.43
C ARG A 50 -2.36 6.34 -26.00
N ILE A 51 -3.04 5.78 -26.99
CA ILE A 51 -4.33 5.15 -26.80
C ILE A 51 -4.19 3.69 -27.21
N GLY A 52 -4.47 2.80 -26.28
CA GLY A 52 -4.52 1.37 -26.53
C GLY A 52 -3.52 0.61 -25.68
N PHE A 53 -4.04 -0.39 -24.99
CA PHE A 53 -3.23 -1.43 -24.38
C PHE A 53 -3.09 -2.60 -25.38
N GLY A 54 -2.09 -3.45 -25.16
CA GLY A 54 -1.85 -4.65 -25.95
C GLY A 54 -3.07 -5.59 -25.95
N PRO A 55 -3.16 -6.47 -26.96
CA PRO A 55 -4.36 -7.28 -27.22
C PRO A 55 -4.75 -8.24 -26.10
N ASP A 56 -3.82 -8.56 -25.18
CA ASP A 56 -4.05 -9.48 -24.06
C ASP A 56 -4.19 -8.77 -22.71
N PHE A 57 -4.11 -7.44 -22.67
CA PHE A 57 -4.18 -6.67 -21.42
C PHE A 57 -5.53 -6.83 -20.72
N GLU A 58 -6.63 -6.62 -21.44
CA GLU A 58 -7.99 -6.79 -20.89
C GLU A 58 -8.29 -8.25 -20.51
N LYS A 59 -7.77 -9.23 -21.27
CA LYS A 59 -7.90 -10.65 -20.93
C LYS A 59 -7.22 -10.97 -19.61
N THR A 60 -6.07 -10.36 -19.36
CA THR A 60 -5.34 -10.53 -18.10
C THR A 60 -6.12 -9.96 -16.92
N ILE A 61 -6.74 -8.78 -17.09
CA ILE A 61 -7.64 -8.19 -16.09
C ILE A 61 -8.86 -9.09 -15.84
N ALA A 62 -9.49 -9.59 -16.91
CA ALA A 62 -10.66 -10.48 -16.81
C ALA A 62 -10.33 -11.75 -15.99
N LYS A 63 -9.18 -12.37 -16.24
CA LYS A 63 -8.72 -13.53 -15.47
C LYS A 63 -8.46 -13.23 -13.99
N ALA A 64 -7.94 -12.04 -13.68
CA ALA A 64 -7.76 -11.63 -12.29
C ALA A 64 -9.11 -11.40 -11.59
N LEU A 65 -10.12 -10.87 -12.28
CA LEU A 65 -11.49 -10.72 -11.76
C LEU A 65 -12.15 -12.08 -11.48
N GLU A 66 -11.91 -13.10 -12.30
CA GLU A 66 -12.35 -14.47 -12.02
C GLU A 66 -11.69 -15.05 -10.76
N THR A 67 -10.44 -14.66 -10.49
CA THR A 67 -9.69 -15.09 -9.30
C THR A 67 -10.18 -14.40 -8.03
N PHE A 68 -10.63 -13.15 -8.14
CA PHE A 68 -11.03 -12.31 -7.01
C PHE A 68 -12.44 -11.74 -7.23
N PRO A 69 -13.51 -12.53 -6.98
CA PRO A 69 -14.89 -12.13 -7.27
C PRO A 69 -15.38 -10.96 -6.40
N GLU A 70 -14.82 -10.79 -5.21
CA GLU A 70 -15.08 -9.64 -4.31
C GLU A 70 -14.54 -8.31 -4.84
N GLY A 71 -13.80 -8.35 -5.96
CA GLY A 71 -13.29 -7.20 -6.68
C GLY A 71 -11.78 -7.00 -6.53
N LEU A 72 -11.28 -6.02 -7.29
CA LEU A 72 -9.86 -5.70 -7.40
C LEU A 72 -9.55 -4.26 -6.96
N MET A 73 -8.34 -4.08 -6.44
CA MET A 73 -7.70 -2.78 -6.28
C MET A 73 -6.41 -2.75 -7.14
N PRO A 74 -6.37 -1.98 -8.24
CA PRO A 74 -5.17 -1.87 -9.06
C PRO A 74 -4.13 -0.94 -8.42
N ARG A 75 -2.86 -1.34 -8.47
CA ARG A 75 -1.70 -0.50 -8.14
C ARG A 75 -0.49 -0.87 -8.98
N ILE A 76 0.49 0.01 -9.06
CA ILE A 76 1.85 -0.33 -9.50
C ILE A 76 2.77 -0.42 -8.28
N GLY A 77 4.00 -0.87 -8.48
CA GLY A 77 4.97 -1.10 -7.41
C GLY A 77 5.02 0.06 -6.39
N MET A 78 5.20 1.29 -6.90
CA MET A 78 5.31 2.51 -6.09
C MET A 78 3.99 3.01 -5.46
N CYS A 79 2.85 2.86 -6.14
CA CYS A 79 1.63 3.57 -5.74
C CYS A 79 0.35 3.02 -6.38
N SER A 80 -0.78 3.33 -5.73
CA SER A 80 -2.13 3.24 -6.29
C SER A 80 -2.60 4.58 -6.90
N TRP A 81 -3.68 4.56 -7.68
CA TRP A 81 -4.31 5.72 -8.29
C TRP A 81 -5.18 6.50 -7.30
N LYS A 82 -4.57 7.26 -6.41
CA LYS A 82 -5.29 8.08 -5.41
C LYS A 82 -6.14 9.20 -6.03
N ALA A 83 -5.84 9.62 -7.25
CA ALA A 83 -6.62 10.65 -7.96
C ALA A 83 -7.95 10.13 -8.57
N SER A 84 -8.15 8.81 -8.64
CA SER A 84 -9.44 8.25 -9.06
C SER A 84 -10.47 8.42 -7.95
N THR A 85 -11.73 8.74 -8.23
CA THR A 85 -12.79 8.76 -7.20
C THR A 85 -13.24 7.35 -6.78
N VAL A 86 -12.72 6.31 -7.46
CA VAL A 86 -13.07 4.90 -7.25
C VAL A 86 -12.03 4.18 -6.36
N VAL A 87 -11.01 4.86 -5.81
CA VAL A 87 -10.01 4.20 -4.91
C VAL A 87 -10.62 3.59 -3.65
N HIS A 88 -11.81 4.04 -3.26
CA HIS A 88 -12.55 3.55 -2.10
C HIS A 88 -13.60 2.49 -2.45
N ALA A 89 -13.57 1.94 -3.66
CA ALA A 89 -14.49 0.89 -4.08
C ALA A 89 -13.79 -0.23 -4.86
N PRO A 90 -14.26 -1.48 -4.73
CA PRO A 90 -13.79 -2.60 -5.55
C PRO A 90 -14.06 -2.39 -7.04
N CYS A 91 -13.11 -2.77 -7.88
CA CYS A 91 -13.34 -2.95 -9.32
C CYS A 91 -13.92 -4.34 -9.57
N HIS A 92 -15.15 -4.43 -10.10
CA HIS A 92 -15.82 -5.72 -10.41
C HIS A 92 -15.87 -6.05 -11.90
N SER A 93 -15.33 -5.16 -12.75
CA SER A 93 -15.31 -5.36 -14.20
C SER A 93 -14.01 -4.81 -14.80
N VAL A 94 -13.68 -5.27 -16.02
CA VAL A 94 -12.58 -4.70 -16.81
C VAL A 94 -12.77 -3.18 -16.96
N ALA A 95 -14.01 -2.74 -17.23
CA ALA A 95 -14.33 -1.33 -17.36
C ALA A 95 -14.03 -0.51 -16.09
N ASP A 96 -14.26 -1.08 -14.90
CA ASP A 96 -13.93 -0.40 -13.63
C ASP A 96 -12.43 -0.26 -13.44
N VAL A 97 -11.66 -1.34 -13.70
CA VAL A 97 -10.20 -1.29 -13.64
C VAL A 97 -9.66 -0.26 -14.63
N MET A 98 -10.16 -0.26 -15.86
CA MET A 98 -9.79 0.71 -16.90
C MET A 98 -10.09 2.14 -16.47
N ARG A 99 -11.24 2.40 -15.84
CA ARG A 99 -11.59 3.71 -15.29
C ARG A 99 -10.59 4.19 -14.24
N VAL A 100 -10.14 3.29 -13.37
CA VAL A 100 -9.14 3.63 -12.34
C VAL A 100 -7.77 3.89 -12.96
N ILE A 101 -7.23 2.95 -13.74
CA ILE A 101 -5.84 3.03 -14.21
C ILE A 101 -5.63 4.12 -15.27
N THR A 102 -6.71 4.58 -15.91
CA THR A 102 -6.66 5.70 -16.88
C THR A 102 -6.97 7.07 -16.28
N ALA A 103 -7.17 7.14 -14.96
CA ALA A 103 -7.31 8.42 -14.27
C ALA A 103 -6.02 9.24 -14.35
N ASN A 104 -6.15 10.57 -14.47
CA ASN A 104 -5.02 11.49 -14.46
C ASN A 104 -4.41 11.56 -13.05
N ASP A 105 -3.36 10.78 -12.80
CA ASP A 105 -2.68 10.73 -11.51
C ASP A 105 -1.18 11.12 -11.66
N PRO A 106 -0.72 12.21 -11.03
CA PRO A 106 0.68 12.62 -11.11
C PRO A 106 1.64 11.69 -10.36
N ARG A 107 1.17 10.95 -9.33
CA ARG A 107 2.02 9.99 -8.59
C ARG A 107 2.37 8.81 -9.48
N VAL A 108 1.37 8.32 -10.21
CA VAL A 108 1.55 7.23 -11.18
C VAL A 108 2.45 7.67 -12.33
N ALA A 109 2.29 8.91 -12.84
CA ALA A 109 3.19 9.46 -13.84
C ALA A 109 4.64 9.48 -13.36
N GLN A 110 4.88 10.00 -12.15
CA GLN A 110 6.23 10.04 -11.58
C GLN A 110 6.81 8.64 -11.44
N ALA A 111 6.02 7.68 -10.93
CA ALA A 111 6.45 6.29 -10.82
C ALA A 111 6.85 5.71 -12.19
N ILE A 112 6.03 5.88 -13.23
CA ILE A 112 6.33 5.36 -14.58
C ILE A 112 7.57 6.05 -15.18
N LEU A 113 7.74 7.35 -14.98
CA LEU A 113 8.97 8.07 -15.37
C LEU A 113 10.19 7.50 -14.66
N ASP A 114 10.10 7.24 -13.35
CA ASP A 114 11.19 6.66 -12.57
C ASP A 114 11.53 5.23 -13.03
N HIS A 115 10.53 4.41 -13.34
CA HIS A 115 10.72 3.07 -13.93
C HIS A 115 11.45 3.18 -15.28
N ARG A 116 11.06 4.12 -16.14
CA ARG A 116 11.70 4.36 -17.44
C ARG A 116 13.16 4.79 -17.29
N ILE A 117 13.44 5.78 -16.43
CA ILE A 117 14.79 6.28 -16.16
C ILE A 117 15.68 5.16 -15.60
N SER A 118 15.13 4.36 -14.68
CA SER A 118 15.85 3.25 -14.05
C SER A 118 15.86 1.96 -14.88
N LYS A 119 15.24 1.95 -16.08
CA LYS A 119 15.08 0.79 -16.96
C LYS A 119 14.51 -0.43 -16.24
N ARG A 120 13.56 -0.20 -15.34
CA ARG A 120 12.83 -1.25 -14.64
C ARG A 120 11.48 -1.48 -15.30
N PRO A 121 11.03 -2.74 -15.42
CA PRO A 121 9.67 -3.00 -15.86
C PRO A 121 8.67 -2.35 -14.90
N VAL A 122 7.53 -1.93 -15.44
CA VAL A 122 6.37 -1.56 -14.64
C VAL A 122 5.56 -2.82 -14.39
N VAL A 123 5.22 -3.09 -13.14
CA VAL A 123 4.36 -4.22 -12.76
C VAL A 123 3.02 -3.67 -12.28
N LEU A 124 1.94 -4.14 -12.90
CA LEU A 124 0.58 -3.90 -12.45
C LEU A 124 0.16 -5.01 -11.49
N HIS A 125 -0.17 -4.64 -10.26
CA HIS A 125 -0.71 -5.53 -9.25
C HIS A 125 -2.22 -5.36 -9.18
N LEU A 126 -2.94 -6.45 -9.42
CA LEU A 126 -4.38 -6.58 -9.28
C LEU A 126 -4.63 -7.29 -7.94
N ARG A 127 -4.71 -6.50 -6.87
CA ARG A 127 -4.86 -6.99 -5.50
C ARG A 127 -6.32 -7.28 -5.20
N ALA A 128 -6.61 -8.38 -4.51
CA ALA A 128 -7.93 -8.68 -3.98
C ALA A 128 -8.42 -7.51 -3.14
N TRP A 129 -9.64 -7.04 -3.41
CA TRP A 129 -10.25 -6.00 -2.62
C TRP A 129 -10.51 -6.51 -1.20
N ARG A 130 -10.23 -5.64 -0.22
CA ARG A 130 -10.68 -5.78 1.16
C ARG A 130 -11.16 -4.41 1.63
N ASP A 131 -12.29 -4.41 2.31
CA ASP A 131 -12.73 -3.24 3.05
C ASP A 131 -11.89 -3.15 4.33
N ILE A 132 -10.96 -2.20 4.33
CA ILE A 132 -10.08 -1.94 5.46
C ILE A 132 -10.59 -0.67 6.14
N PRO A 133 -11.20 -0.76 7.33
CA PRO A 133 -11.64 0.43 8.02
C PRO A 133 -10.43 1.21 8.55
N ASP A 134 -10.50 2.54 8.56
CA ASP A 134 -9.37 3.42 8.91
C ASP A 134 -8.77 3.12 10.30
N TRP A 135 -9.58 2.63 11.25
CA TRP A 135 -9.11 2.24 12.59
C TRP A 135 -8.17 1.03 12.59
N ALA A 136 -8.22 0.20 11.55
CA ALA A 136 -7.54 -1.08 11.45
C ALA A 136 -6.18 -0.99 10.74
N GLU A 137 -5.77 0.19 10.28
CA GLU A 137 -4.47 0.40 9.63
C GLU A 137 -3.42 0.94 10.61
N PHE A 138 -2.23 0.34 10.56
CA PHE A 138 -1.10 0.69 11.40
C PHE A 138 0.18 0.80 10.58
N ARG A 139 1.03 1.74 10.99
CA ARG A 139 2.37 1.93 10.45
C ARG A 139 3.41 1.53 11.48
N LEU A 140 4.31 0.64 11.09
CA LEU A 140 5.40 0.15 11.89
C LEU A 140 6.72 0.71 11.37
N PHE A 141 7.62 1.03 12.28
CA PHE A 141 8.94 1.56 11.96
C PHE A 141 9.99 0.54 12.38
N VAL A 142 10.82 0.07 11.45
CA VAL A 142 11.88 -0.92 11.72
C VAL A 142 13.22 -0.32 11.33
N LYS A 143 14.21 -0.41 12.22
CA LYS A 143 15.58 0.04 11.98
C LYS A 143 16.59 -0.94 12.54
N ARG A 144 17.58 -1.31 11.74
CA ARG A 144 18.60 -2.32 12.07
C ARG A 144 17.98 -3.60 12.63
N ARG A 145 16.89 -4.07 11.99
CA ARG A 145 16.11 -5.23 12.44
C ARG A 145 15.61 -5.11 13.89
N GLY A 146 15.17 -3.92 14.28
CA GLY A 146 14.50 -3.66 15.55
C GLY A 146 13.25 -2.81 15.33
N LEU A 147 12.14 -3.19 15.95
CA LEU A 147 10.90 -2.40 15.91
C LEU A 147 11.09 -1.13 16.75
N LEU A 148 11.03 0.02 16.09
CA LEU A 148 11.14 1.35 16.67
C LEU A 148 9.83 1.87 17.23
N GLY A 149 8.69 1.39 16.73
CA GLY A 149 7.38 1.82 17.19
C GLY A 149 6.28 1.44 16.21
N VAL A 150 5.04 1.51 16.70
CA VAL A 150 3.81 1.32 15.94
C VAL A 150 2.93 2.55 16.11
N SER A 151 2.35 3.06 15.02
CA SER A 151 1.39 4.15 15.03
C SER A 151 0.10 3.72 14.35
N GLN A 152 -1.05 4.21 14.83
CA GLN A 152 -2.27 4.21 14.00
C GLN A 152 -1.99 5.01 12.72
N TYR A 153 -2.47 4.54 11.57
CA TYR A 153 -2.20 5.17 10.28
C TYR A 153 -3.02 6.46 10.08
N ALA A 154 -4.34 6.39 10.33
CA ALA A 154 -5.24 7.54 10.33
C ALA A 154 -5.07 8.37 11.62
N TRP A 155 -3.88 8.93 11.83
CA TRP A 155 -3.43 9.59 13.06
C TRP A 155 -4.13 10.91 13.37
N GLN A 156 -4.95 11.44 12.46
CA GLN A 156 -5.72 12.67 12.69
C GLN A 156 -7.07 12.40 13.36
N GLU A 157 -7.46 11.13 13.46
CA GLU A 157 -8.76 10.71 13.98
C GLU A 157 -8.63 9.92 15.29
N THR A 158 -9.75 9.69 15.97
CA THR A 158 -9.80 8.88 17.20
C THR A 158 -10.72 7.70 16.98
N PHE A 159 -10.22 6.49 17.27
CA PHE A 159 -10.97 5.26 17.08
C PHE A 159 -11.07 4.45 18.39
N PRO A 160 -12.24 4.47 19.07
CA PRO A 160 -12.47 3.66 20.27
C PRO A 160 -12.21 2.16 20.09
N GLN A 161 -12.37 1.66 18.85
CA GLN A 161 -12.12 0.28 18.44
C GLN A 161 -10.68 -0.16 18.76
N ILE A 162 -9.70 0.73 18.55
CA ILE A 162 -8.28 0.45 18.82
C ILE A 162 -8.08 0.23 20.32
N ALA A 163 -8.66 1.10 21.15
CA ALA A 163 -8.58 0.96 22.61
C ALA A 163 -9.26 -0.33 23.10
N ALA A 164 -10.44 -0.66 22.56
CA ALA A 164 -11.21 -1.85 22.93
C ALA A 164 -10.50 -3.17 22.55
N GLN A 165 -9.75 -3.17 21.45
CA GLN A 165 -9.12 -4.36 20.87
C GLN A 165 -7.59 -4.35 20.98
N HIS A 166 -7.00 -3.42 21.74
CA HIS A 166 -5.55 -3.17 21.77
C HIS A 166 -4.71 -4.44 21.92
N SER A 167 -5.05 -5.31 22.89
CA SER A 167 -4.30 -6.56 23.12
C SER A 167 -4.36 -7.52 21.91
N ALA A 168 -5.53 -7.63 21.29
CA ALA A 168 -5.72 -8.49 20.12
C ALA A 168 -4.99 -7.93 18.88
N ILE A 169 -5.00 -6.61 18.70
CA ILE A 169 -4.26 -5.91 17.63
C ILE A 169 -2.76 -6.13 17.81
N VAL A 170 -2.21 -5.88 18.99
CA VAL A 170 -0.79 -6.09 19.30
C VAL A 170 -0.39 -7.55 19.07
N THR A 171 -1.24 -8.49 19.47
CA THR A 171 -1.01 -9.92 19.24
C THR A 171 -0.94 -10.26 17.74
N ALA A 172 -1.90 -9.77 16.96
CA ALA A 172 -1.96 -9.99 15.51
C ALA A 172 -0.75 -9.38 14.79
N VAL A 173 -0.37 -8.15 15.14
CA VAL A 173 0.80 -7.46 14.57
C VAL A 173 2.10 -8.19 14.91
N ASN A 174 2.27 -8.63 16.16
CA ASN A 174 3.45 -9.40 16.56
C ASN A 174 3.52 -10.77 15.86
N ALA A 175 2.38 -11.42 15.64
CA ALA A 175 2.32 -12.67 14.88
C ALA A 175 2.79 -12.47 13.43
N LEU A 176 2.26 -11.44 12.74
CA LEU A 176 2.72 -11.08 11.40
C LEU A 176 4.22 -10.79 11.37
N LEU A 177 4.72 -9.97 12.31
CA LEU A 177 6.15 -9.64 12.36
C LEU A 177 7.00 -10.89 12.53
N LYS A 178 6.60 -11.80 13.43
CA LYS A 178 7.29 -13.08 13.64
C LYS A 178 7.33 -13.91 12.35
N ASP A 179 6.24 -13.94 11.59
CA ASP A 179 6.14 -14.71 10.36
C ASP A 179 7.03 -14.15 9.23
N ILE A 180 7.22 -12.82 9.18
CA ILE A 180 7.99 -12.17 8.11
C ILE A 180 9.44 -11.80 8.50
N TRP A 181 9.81 -11.89 9.78
CA TRP A 181 11.04 -11.24 10.30
C TRP A 181 12.32 -11.71 9.62
N GLU A 182 12.50 -13.02 9.49
CA GLU A 182 13.72 -13.61 8.93
C GLU A 182 13.87 -13.29 7.44
N ASP A 183 12.74 -13.27 6.73
CA ASP A 183 12.67 -13.02 5.28
C ASP A 183 12.51 -11.53 4.94
N LEU A 184 12.38 -10.64 5.93
CA LEU A 184 12.34 -9.20 5.69
C LEU A 184 13.70 -8.76 5.13
N HIS A 185 13.71 -8.52 3.82
CA HIS A 185 14.91 -8.26 3.02
C HIS A 185 15.49 -6.85 3.20
N MET A 186 14.92 -6.05 4.11
CA MET A 186 15.32 -4.68 4.41
C MET A 186 15.53 -4.51 5.92
N ASP A 187 16.70 -4.03 6.32
CA ASP A 187 17.00 -3.79 7.75
C ASP A 187 16.35 -2.52 8.30
N ASP A 188 16.17 -1.52 7.43
CA ASP A 188 15.57 -0.22 7.71
C ASP A 188 14.36 -0.03 6.78
N VAL A 189 13.15 -0.08 7.33
CA VAL A 189 11.90 -0.08 6.56
C VAL A 189 10.71 0.41 7.39
N VAL A 190 9.76 1.05 6.72
CA VAL A 190 8.43 1.33 7.25
C VAL A 190 7.47 0.28 6.69
N ILE A 191 6.67 -0.33 7.55
CA ILE A 191 5.75 -1.41 7.19
C ILE A 191 4.32 -0.94 7.48
N ASP A 192 3.50 -0.84 6.47
CA ASP A 192 2.07 -0.57 6.62
C ASP A 192 1.31 -1.89 6.65
N VAL A 193 0.44 -2.07 7.64
CA VAL A 193 -0.33 -3.29 7.88
C VAL A 193 -1.78 -2.96 8.16
N CYS A 194 -2.70 -3.85 7.82
CA CYS A 194 -4.07 -3.82 8.33
C CYS A 194 -4.32 -4.98 9.28
N VAL A 195 -5.25 -4.80 10.22
CA VAL A 195 -5.68 -5.83 11.16
C VAL A 195 -7.17 -6.08 11.00
N LEU A 196 -7.53 -7.21 10.40
CA LEU A 196 -8.90 -7.54 10.04
C LEU A 196 -9.40 -8.76 10.84
N PRO A 197 -10.73 -8.89 11.05
CA PRO A 197 -11.30 -10.10 11.62
C PRO A 197 -10.98 -11.35 10.79
N GLU A 198 -10.56 -12.43 11.45
CA GLU A 198 -10.40 -13.76 10.87
C GLU A 198 -10.86 -14.82 11.88
N GLY A 199 -11.94 -15.52 11.58
CA GLY A 199 -12.61 -16.39 12.54
C GLY A 199 -13.08 -15.62 13.77
N ASP A 200 -12.73 -16.12 14.96
CA ASP A 200 -13.05 -15.50 16.26
C ASP A 200 -12.02 -14.46 16.72
N GLY A 201 -11.01 -14.14 15.89
CA GLY A 201 -9.87 -13.30 16.25
C GLY A 201 -9.56 -12.21 15.23
N LEU A 202 -8.38 -11.61 15.40
CA LEU A 202 -7.81 -10.63 14.48
C LEU A 202 -6.57 -11.20 13.81
N LYS A 203 -6.37 -10.85 12.54
CA LYS A 203 -5.16 -11.14 11.78
C LYS A 203 -4.61 -9.89 11.12
N ALA A 204 -3.29 -9.73 11.22
CA ALA A 204 -2.59 -8.67 10.53
C ALA A 204 -2.14 -9.12 9.13
N TRP A 205 -2.24 -8.22 8.16
CA TRP A 205 -1.82 -8.42 6.77
C TRP A 205 -0.90 -7.30 6.35
N LEU A 206 0.17 -7.64 5.62
CA LEU A 206 1.07 -6.66 5.01
C LEU A 206 0.34 -5.90 3.89
N ILE A 207 0.35 -4.56 3.96
CA ILE A 207 -0.21 -3.68 2.91
C ILE A 207 0.91 -3.18 2.00
N GLU A 208 1.97 -2.64 2.58
CA GLU A 208 3.00 -1.90 1.86
C GLU A 208 4.31 -1.81 2.66
N LEU A 209 5.43 -1.74 1.94
CA LEU A 209 6.71 -1.31 2.50
C LEU A 209 7.02 0.09 1.99
N ASN A 210 7.66 0.89 2.82
CA ASN A 210 8.13 2.23 2.49
C ASN A 210 9.56 2.44 3.01
N PRO A 211 10.35 3.33 2.41
CA PRO A 211 11.66 3.70 2.98
C PRO A 211 11.53 4.27 4.40
N LEU A 212 12.47 3.93 5.27
CA LEU A 212 12.59 4.54 6.60
C LEU A 212 13.31 5.89 6.51
N ASP A 213 12.60 6.91 6.03
CA ASP A 213 13.08 8.28 5.97
C ASP A 213 11.93 9.31 6.00
N PRO A 214 12.22 10.62 6.13
CA PRO A 214 11.20 11.66 6.28
C PRO A 214 10.20 11.83 5.15
N ARG A 215 10.36 11.13 4.01
CA ARG A 215 9.34 11.10 2.95
C ARG A 215 8.15 10.23 3.31
N SER A 216 8.32 9.31 4.25
CA SER A 216 7.24 8.51 4.84
C SER A 216 6.64 9.27 6.02
N ASP A 217 5.32 9.42 6.08
CA ASP A 217 4.64 10.05 7.22
C ASP A 217 4.99 9.31 8.54
N ALA A 218 5.43 10.05 9.57
CA ALA A 218 5.75 9.52 10.88
C ALA A 218 4.49 9.22 11.72
N CYS A 219 3.33 9.70 11.28
CA CYS A 219 2.05 9.57 11.95
C CYS A 219 2.10 10.14 13.39
N LEU A 220 1.95 9.32 14.43
CA LEU A 220 2.03 9.76 15.83
C LEU A 220 3.47 9.83 16.38
N TYR A 221 4.46 9.63 15.52
CA TYR A 221 5.87 9.92 15.79
C TYR A 221 6.29 11.20 15.08
N SER A 222 7.51 11.64 15.34
CA SER A 222 8.18 12.73 14.65
C SER A 222 9.49 12.23 14.04
N TRP A 223 9.89 12.83 12.92
CA TRP A 223 11.23 12.68 12.36
C TRP A 223 12.22 13.73 12.88
N GLU A 224 11.73 14.75 13.61
CA GLU A 224 12.55 15.84 14.13
C GLU A 224 13.62 15.32 15.09
N ASN A 225 14.80 15.94 15.06
CA ASN A 225 15.93 15.62 15.95
C ASN A 225 16.36 14.14 15.94
N GLY A 226 16.16 13.43 14.83
CA GLY A 226 16.49 12.00 14.70
C GLY A 226 15.33 11.06 15.09
N GLY A 227 14.19 11.64 15.44
CA GLY A 227 12.93 10.98 15.73
C GLY A 227 12.71 10.63 17.20
N ASP A 228 11.44 10.58 17.61
CA ASP A 228 10.99 10.33 18.98
C ASP A 228 10.48 8.90 19.20
N PHE A 229 11.02 7.96 18.41
CA PHE A 229 10.67 6.55 18.45
C PHE A 229 11.11 5.90 19.77
N ASP A 230 10.16 5.34 20.51
CA ASP A 230 10.33 4.81 21.87
C ASP A 230 9.91 3.34 22.02
N GLY A 231 9.62 2.66 20.90
CA GLY A 231 9.15 1.27 20.87
C GLY A 231 7.66 1.11 21.21
N SER A 232 6.92 2.20 21.47
CA SER A 232 5.53 2.11 21.91
C SER A 232 4.55 1.83 20.77
N PHE A 233 3.33 1.45 21.15
CA PHE A 233 2.18 1.45 20.27
C PHE A 233 1.38 2.74 20.52
N ARG A 234 1.40 3.67 19.56
CA ARG A 234 0.73 4.97 19.63
C ARG A 234 -0.57 4.97 18.84
N TYR A 235 -1.64 5.43 19.49
CA TYR A 235 -2.94 5.68 18.89
C TYR A 235 -3.63 6.81 19.65
N ASN A 236 -4.48 7.59 18.98
CA ASN A 236 -5.23 8.65 19.62
C ASN A 236 -6.28 8.05 20.54
N ARG A 237 -6.29 8.53 21.78
CA ARG A 237 -7.30 8.13 22.77
C ARG A 237 -8.42 9.16 22.77
N PRO A 238 -9.68 8.74 22.96
CA PRO A 238 -10.77 9.68 23.21
C PRO A 238 -10.42 10.55 24.40
N TYR A 239 -10.62 11.87 24.25
CA TYR A 239 -10.50 12.80 25.35
C TYR A 239 -11.42 12.35 26.49
N ARG A 240 -10.84 11.95 27.62
CA ARG A 240 -11.59 11.86 28.87
C ARG A 240 -11.66 13.28 29.41
N ALA A 241 -12.81 13.93 29.26
CA ALA A 241 -13.09 15.10 30.06
C ALA A 241 -13.06 14.65 31.52
N GLU A 242 -12.01 15.02 32.24
CA GLU A 242 -12.06 14.97 33.69
C GLU A 242 -13.22 15.88 34.08
N ALA A 243 -14.24 15.31 34.75
CA ALA A 243 -15.26 16.12 35.36
C ALA A 243 -14.53 17.07 36.31
N PHE A 244 -14.68 18.38 36.09
CA PHE A 244 -14.28 19.37 37.06
C PHE A 244 -15.08 19.08 38.35
N GLY A 245 -14.44 18.37 39.28
CA GLY A 245 -14.93 18.16 40.64
C GLY A 245 -14.65 19.37 41.51
#